data_AF-A0A2V7JTS1-F1
#
_entry.id   AF-A0A2V7JTS1-F1
#
_cell.length_a   1.000
_cell.length_b   1.000
_cell.length_c   1.000
_cell.angle_alpha   90.00
_cell.angle_beta   90.00
_cell.angle_gamma   90.00
#
_symmetry.space_group_name_H-M   'P 1'
#
loop_
_entity.id
_entity.type
_entity.pdbx_description
1 polymer ?
#
loop_
_entity_poly.entity_id
_entity_poly.type
_entity_poly.pdbx_seq_one_letter_code
_entity_poly.pdbx_strand_id
1 'polypeptide(L)'
;MLERRILILVSALVVFLASAALWNAFVRRPSRSADAASPVGAADSVTTTSGAPALPHGAPATPAAPVAGVAPPVAQPGADAGGPSYIVLLARSEIRRRIRASAGLTYMNEIVAESADSEIHRWDGRVGSPVRVLLTPSTTANFQPAFLDQVRAAFQRWVEAGVPVRFTFDTDSSSAEVRFQWRIQFEGERSGQTNLFWDEDGHLTGGTVTLATFDLKGQPFGPDDVRVIALHEIGHLLGLDHSRDPGDIMYAQPKVRDLSPHDIATVQLLYDLAPGSLRGGR
;
A
#
# COMPACT_ATOMS: atom_id res chain seq x y z
N MET A 1 24.14 0.32 36.46
CA MET A 1 22.89 0.62 35.71
C MET A 1 23.14 1.08 34.26
N LEU A 2 24.26 1.74 33.95
CA LEU A 2 24.59 2.20 32.60
C LEU A 2 24.94 1.05 31.63
N GLU A 3 25.72 0.06 32.09
CA GLU A 3 26.17 -1.09 31.27
C GLU A 3 25.01 -1.96 30.76
N ARG A 4 23.98 -2.18 31.60
CA ARG A 4 22.80 -2.96 31.21
C ARG A 4 21.94 -2.25 30.15
N ARG A 5 21.94 -0.91 30.14
CA ARG A 5 21.24 -0.11 29.12
C ARG A 5 22.00 -0.08 27.80
N ILE A 6 23.34 -0.04 27.85
CA ILE A 6 24.19 -0.12 26.66
C ILE A 6 24.10 -1.51 26.01
N LEU A 7 24.09 -2.59 26.81
CA LEU A 7 23.89 -3.94 26.30
C LEU A 7 22.52 -4.13 25.63
N ILE A 8 21.44 -3.56 26.18
CA ILE A 8 20.10 -3.61 25.56
C ILE A 8 20.07 -2.83 24.24
N LEU A 9 20.71 -1.66 24.17
CA LEU A 9 20.76 -0.85 22.95
C LEU A 9 21.61 -1.50 21.84
N VAL A 10 22.75 -2.12 22.20
CA VAL A 10 23.57 -2.87 21.23
C VAL A 10 22.83 -4.11 20.74
N SER A 11 22.12 -4.80 21.62
CA SER A 11 21.29 -5.97 21.25
C SER A 11 20.14 -5.56 20.30
N ALA A 12 19.45 -4.46 20.59
CA ALA A 12 18.38 -3.93 19.75
C ALA A 12 18.91 -3.48 18.37
N LEU A 13 20.11 -2.88 18.32
CA LEU A 13 20.75 -2.47 17.06
C LEU A 13 21.16 -3.68 16.22
N VAL A 14 21.68 -4.75 16.83
CA VAL A 14 22.04 -5.99 16.11
C VAL A 14 20.80 -6.69 15.57
N VAL A 15 19.71 -6.74 16.34
CA VAL A 15 18.42 -7.30 15.89
C VAL A 15 17.84 -6.44 14.74
N PHE A 16 17.89 -5.12 14.84
CA PHE A 16 17.43 -4.21 13.78
C PHE A 16 18.23 -4.39 12.48
N LEU A 17 19.56 -4.45 12.56
CA LEU A 17 20.42 -4.65 11.38
C LEU A 17 20.24 -6.04 10.75
N ALA A 18 20.05 -7.08 11.56
CA ALA A 18 19.72 -8.42 11.06
C ALA A 18 18.35 -8.46 10.36
N SER A 19 17.36 -7.73 10.90
CA SER A 19 16.01 -7.64 10.34
C SER A 19 15.97 -6.86 9.02
N ALA A 20 16.76 -5.78 8.92
CA ALA A 20 16.92 -5.00 7.69
C ALA A 20 17.68 -5.78 6.59
N ALA A 21 18.66 -6.61 6.96
CA ALA A 21 19.36 -7.49 6.01
C ALA A 21 18.46 -8.62 5.48
N LEU A 22 17.63 -9.21 6.35
CA LEU A 22 16.63 -10.22 5.97
C LEU A 22 15.52 -9.62 5.09
N TRP A 23 15.12 -8.38 5.34
CA TRP A 23 14.20 -7.64 4.48
C TRP A 23 14.78 -7.42 3.07
N ASN A 24 16.04 -6.98 2.97
CA ASN A 24 16.71 -6.79 1.66
C ASN A 24 16.95 -8.10 0.89
N ALA A 25 17.15 -9.22 1.59
CA ALA A 25 17.26 -10.54 0.97
C ALA A 25 15.91 -11.06 0.44
N PHE A 26 14.79 -10.69 1.07
CA PHE A 26 13.44 -11.09 0.67
C PHE A 26 12.88 -10.24 -0.49
N VAL A 27 13.32 -8.98 -0.63
CA VAL A 27 12.89 -8.06 -1.71
C VAL A 27 13.66 -8.30 -3.02
N ARG A 28 14.85 -8.93 -2.99
CA ARG A 28 15.53 -9.36 -4.22
C ARG A 28 14.86 -10.62 -4.78
N ARG A 29 14.12 -10.47 -5.89
CA ARG A 29 13.65 -11.61 -6.70
C ARG A 29 14.83 -12.51 -7.10
N PRO A 30 14.64 -13.84 -7.17
CA PRO A 30 15.63 -14.73 -7.76
C PRO A 30 15.83 -14.32 -9.23
N SER A 31 17.09 -14.14 -9.63
CA SER A 31 17.50 -14.07 -11.02
C SER A 31 16.98 -15.31 -11.74
N ARG A 32 16.17 -15.11 -12.78
CA ARG A 32 15.77 -16.15 -13.73
C ARG A 32 17.05 -16.77 -14.29
N SER A 33 17.40 -17.96 -13.83
CA SER A 33 18.30 -18.86 -14.55
C SER A 33 17.59 -19.29 -15.83
N ALA A 34 17.95 -18.64 -16.94
CA ALA A 34 17.79 -19.26 -18.24
C ALA A 34 18.88 -20.34 -18.33
N ASP A 35 18.47 -21.61 -18.31
CA ASP A 35 19.09 -22.71 -19.07
C ASP A 35 18.45 -24.05 -18.69
N ALA A 36 17.75 -24.66 -19.65
CA ALA A 36 17.69 -26.10 -19.91
C ALA A 36 16.66 -26.39 -21.01
N ALA A 37 17.01 -26.13 -22.27
CA ALA A 37 16.40 -26.82 -23.40
C ALA A 37 17.15 -28.15 -23.60
N SER A 38 16.43 -29.27 -23.66
CA SER A 38 16.96 -30.55 -24.13
C SER A 38 16.75 -30.70 -25.65
N PRO A 39 17.60 -31.49 -26.35
CA PRO A 39 17.84 -31.35 -27.78
C PRO A 39 17.04 -32.32 -28.65
N VAL A 40 17.01 -32.05 -29.96
CA VAL A 40 17.30 -32.95 -31.11
C VAL A 40 16.47 -32.53 -32.33
N GLY A 41 17.15 -32.33 -33.48
CA GLY A 41 16.55 -32.59 -34.79
C GLY A 41 16.79 -31.57 -35.91
N ALA A 42 18.00 -31.58 -36.49
CA ALA A 42 18.38 -31.37 -37.90
C ALA A 42 17.53 -30.46 -38.83
N ALA A 43 18.18 -29.47 -39.46
CA ALA A 43 18.64 -29.55 -40.87
C ALA A 43 19.19 -28.20 -41.39
N ASP A 44 20.40 -28.27 -41.95
CA ASP A 44 20.96 -27.57 -43.10
C ASP A 44 20.69 -26.07 -43.34
N SER A 45 21.77 -25.27 -43.36
CA SER A 45 22.38 -24.77 -44.62
C SER A 45 23.37 -23.60 -44.42
N VAL A 46 24.63 -23.84 -44.86
CA VAL A 46 25.50 -22.98 -45.71
C VAL A 46 25.83 -21.54 -45.24
N THR A 47 27.02 -21.29 -44.64
CA THR A 47 28.28 -20.76 -45.26
C THR A 47 28.13 -19.42 -46.03
N THR A 48 28.66 -18.28 -45.57
CA THR A 48 29.99 -17.70 -45.91
C THR A 48 30.09 -16.34 -45.17
N THR A 49 31.12 -15.92 -44.41
CA THR A 49 32.59 -15.76 -44.59
C THR A 49 33.01 -14.31 -44.84
N SER A 50 33.97 -13.86 -44.02
CA SER A 50 34.88 -12.69 -44.13
C SER A 50 34.42 -11.39 -43.48
N GLY A 51 35.19 -10.68 -42.66
CA GLY A 51 36.62 -10.78 -42.33
C GLY A 51 37.16 -9.35 -42.10
N ALA A 52 37.66 -9.06 -40.91
CA ALA A 52 38.53 -7.90 -40.62
C ALA A 52 40.00 -8.40 -40.59
N PRO A 53 41.04 -7.54 -40.73
CA PRO A 53 41.58 -6.86 -39.54
C PRO A 53 42.32 -5.49 -39.75
N ALA A 54 42.76 -4.97 -38.59
CA ALA A 54 43.41 -3.72 -38.15
C ALA A 54 44.71 -3.16 -38.83
N LEU A 55 44.83 -1.79 -38.81
CA LEU A 55 45.89 -0.83 -38.34
C LEU A 55 47.42 -1.16 -38.40
N PRO A 56 48.40 -0.24 -38.07
CA PRO A 56 48.48 1.25 -37.95
C PRO A 56 49.80 1.89 -38.53
N HIS A 57 49.98 3.23 -38.46
CA HIS A 57 51.20 3.99 -37.99
C HIS A 57 51.40 5.38 -38.63
N GLY A 58 51.81 6.37 -37.81
CA GLY A 58 52.64 7.52 -38.22
C GLY A 58 52.10 8.94 -37.95
N ALA A 59 52.74 9.68 -37.03
CA ALA A 59 52.70 11.15 -36.87
C ALA A 59 54.16 11.69 -36.98
N PRO A 60 54.53 13.00 -36.90
CA PRO A 60 53.75 14.26 -36.74
C PRO A 60 54.23 15.47 -37.63
N ALA A 61 53.53 16.63 -37.58
CA ALA A 61 54.09 18.02 -37.49
C ALA A 61 53.06 19.15 -37.84
N THR A 62 53.07 20.22 -37.03
CA THR A 62 52.25 21.47 -36.89
C THR A 62 52.60 22.59 -37.91
N PRO A 63 52.00 23.83 -37.96
CA PRO A 63 50.89 24.47 -37.20
C PRO A 63 49.85 25.37 -37.94
N ALA A 64 48.72 25.68 -37.25
CA ALA A 64 47.89 26.92 -37.10
C ALA A 64 47.73 27.93 -38.28
N ALA A 65 46.61 28.63 -38.58
CA ALA A 65 45.23 28.92 -38.08
C ALA A 65 44.50 29.74 -39.22
N PRO A 66 43.29 30.38 -39.12
CA PRO A 66 42.25 30.40 -38.08
C PRO A 66 40.76 30.19 -38.55
N VAL A 67 39.97 29.64 -37.62
CA VAL A 67 38.59 29.99 -37.17
C VAL A 67 37.53 30.48 -38.18
N ALA A 68 36.45 29.68 -38.35
CA ALA A 68 35.08 30.19 -38.52
C ALA A 68 34.02 29.14 -38.10
N GLY A 69 33.22 29.48 -37.08
CA GLY A 69 31.86 28.94 -36.88
C GLY A 69 31.70 27.62 -36.13
N VAL A 70 31.61 27.66 -34.79
CA VAL A 70 30.95 26.59 -34.03
C VAL A 70 29.46 26.64 -34.35
N ALA A 71 28.97 25.68 -35.15
CA ALA A 71 27.54 25.42 -35.26
C ALA A 71 27.08 24.75 -33.95
N PRO A 72 25.97 25.21 -33.33
CA PRO A 72 25.42 24.52 -32.17
C PRO A 72 25.00 23.10 -32.58
N PRO A 73 25.19 22.09 -31.72
CA PRO A 73 24.65 20.77 -32.01
C PRO A 73 23.13 20.91 -32.07
N VAL A 74 22.54 20.45 -33.17
CA VAL A 74 21.10 20.26 -33.29
C VAL A 74 20.71 19.38 -32.11
N ALA A 75 19.99 19.97 -31.17
CA ALA A 75 19.37 19.23 -30.08
C ALA A 75 18.44 18.22 -30.72
N GLN A 76 18.87 16.95 -30.76
CA GLN A 76 17.93 15.86 -30.86
C GLN A 76 16.94 16.04 -29.70
N PRO A 77 15.62 15.94 -29.92
CA PRO A 77 14.68 15.92 -28.81
C PRO A 77 15.02 14.70 -27.97
N GLY A 78 15.76 14.93 -26.90
CA GLY A 78 16.06 13.94 -25.89
C GLY A 78 14.74 13.46 -25.32
N ALA A 79 14.58 12.14 -25.37
CA ALA A 79 13.67 11.31 -24.60
C ALA A 79 12.86 12.06 -23.55
N ASP A 80 11.54 11.92 -23.63
CA ASP A 80 10.57 12.28 -22.60
C ASP A 80 11.20 12.20 -21.20
N ALA A 81 11.43 13.37 -20.61
CA ALA A 81 11.74 13.47 -19.21
C ALA A 81 10.54 12.84 -18.47
N GLY A 82 10.70 11.59 -18.03
CA GLY A 82 9.66 10.70 -17.50
C GLY A 82 9.08 11.14 -16.16
N GLY A 83 8.67 12.40 -16.06
CA GLY A 83 7.94 12.99 -14.95
C GLY A 83 6.45 13.10 -15.26
N PRO A 84 5.61 13.23 -14.22
CA PRO A 84 4.17 13.44 -14.40
C PRO A 84 3.91 14.72 -15.21
N SER A 85 2.90 14.67 -16.09
CA SER A 85 2.50 15.82 -16.90
C SER A 85 2.03 17.00 -16.02
N TYR A 86 2.05 18.21 -16.57
CA TYR A 86 1.59 19.41 -15.87
C TYR A 86 0.15 19.27 -15.34
N ILE A 87 -0.74 18.64 -16.11
CA ILE A 87 -2.13 18.39 -15.71
C ILE A 87 -2.19 17.50 -14.46
N VAL A 88 -1.37 16.45 -14.41
CA VAL A 88 -1.28 15.55 -13.26
C VAL A 88 -0.75 16.30 -12.03
N LEU A 89 0.28 17.13 -12.20
CA LEU A 89 0.81 17.94 -11.10
C LEU A 89 -0.22 18.95 -10.56
N LEU A 90 -0.99 19.57 -11.45
CA LEU A 90 -2.07 20.49 -11.08
C LEU A 90 -3.16 19.75 -10.29
N ALA A 91 -3.62 18.59 -10.78
CA ALA A 91 -4.60 17.76 -10.08
C ALA A 91 -4.13 17.36 -8.67
N ARG A 92 -2.87 16.90 -8.54
CA ARG A 92 -2.27 16.59 -7.23
C ARG A 92 -2.21 17.81 -6.31
N SER A 93 -1.89 18.99 -6.86
CA SER A 93 -1.86 20.23 -6.07
C SER A 93 -3.25 20.64 -5.56
N GLU A 94 -4.29 20.43 -6.37
CA GLU A 94 -5.68 20.68 -5.99
C GLU A 94 -6.13 19.73 -4.88
N ILE A 95 -5.80 18.44 -4.99
CA ILE A 95 -6.07 17.45 -3.94
C ILE A 95 -5.40 17.87 -2.62
N ARG A 96 -4.11 18.22 -2.64
CA ARG A 96 -3.42 18.72 -1.43
C ARG A 96 -4.06 19.98 -0.86
N ARG A 97 -4.55 20.89 -1.71
CA ARG A 97 -5.27 22.09 -1.28
C ARG A 97 -6.55 21.74 -0.54
N ARG A 98 -7.34 20.80 -1.08
CA ARG A 98 -8.59 20.34 -0.45
C ARG A 98 -8.34 19.68 0.91
N ILE A 99 -7.34 18.80 1.00
CA ILE A 99 -6.93 18.14 2.25
C ILE A 99 -6.49 19.16 3.32
N ARG A 100 -5.76 20.21 2.92
CA ARG A 100 -5.40 21.28 3.85
C ARG A 100 -6.61 22.11 4.28
N ALA A 101 -7.52 22.40 3.35
CA ALA A 101 -8.73 23.18 3.63
C ALA A 101 -9.71 22.45 4.56
N SER A 102 -9.66 21.11 4.61
CA SER A 102 -10.48 20.29 5.51
C SER A 102 -9.84 20.04 6.89
N ALA A 103 -8.74 20.73 7.21
CA ALA A 103 -8.09 20.61 8.51
C ALA A 103 -9.05 20.95 9.67
N GLY A 104 -9.02 20.14 10.73
CA GLY A 104 -9.91 20.29 11.89
C GLY A 104 -11.31 19.72 11.71
N LEU A 105 -11.73 19.39 10.49
CA LEU A 105 -12.96 18.62 10.21
C LEU A 105 -12.65 17.16 9.85
N THR A 106 -11.43 16.91 9.38
CA THR A 106 -10.95 15.60 8.93
C THR A 106 -9.52 15.37 9.42
N TYR A 107 -9.10 14.11 9.47
CA TYR A 107 -7.72 13.71 9.72
C TYR A 107 -6.99 13.28 8.43
N MET A 108 -7.45 13.71 7.25
CA MET A 108 -6.78 13.44 5.96
C MET A 108 -5.32 13.92 5.92
N ASN A 109 -4.99 14.99 6.65
CA ASN A 109 -3.60 15.47 6.75
C ASN A 109 -2.70 14.46 7.48
N GLU A 110 -3.26 13.69 8.42
CA GLU A 110 -2.55 12.67 9.19
C GLU A 110 -2.32 11.45 8.29
N ILE A 111 -3.35 10.98 7.58
CA ILE A 111 -3.28 9.89 6.58
C ILE A 111 -2.19 10.15 5.53
N VAL A 112 -2.14 11.36 4.96
CA VAL A 112 -1.15 11.71 3.93
C VAL A 112 0.27 11.84 4.50
N ALA A 113 0.40 12.19 5.79
CA ALA A 113 1.69 12.29 6.47
C ALA A 113 2.25 10.93 6.89
N GLU A 114 1.38 9.97 7.21
CA GLU A 114 1.77 8.62 7.66
C GLU A 114 2.03 7.65 6.49
N SER A 115 1.39 7.85 5.35
CA SER A 115 1.72 7.10 4.14
C SER A 115 3.13 7.45 3.62
N ALA A 116 3.96 6.42 3.43
CA ALA A 116 5.37 6.57 3.02
C ALA A 116 5.57 7.41 1.74
N ASP A 117 4.57 7.43 0.87
CA ASP A 117 4.58 8.13 -0.41
C ASP A 117 3.47 9.19 -0.58
N SER A 118 2.80 9.59 0.52
CA SER A 118 1.64 10.49 0.48
C SER A 118 0.60 9.98 -0.54
N GLU A 119 0.28 8.69 -0.44
CA GLU A 119 -0.61 8.00 -1.35
C GLU A 119 -2.01 7.90 -0.76
N ILE A 120 -3.00 8.06 -1.63
CA ILE A 120 -4.40 7.79 -1.31
C ILE A 120 -4.75 6.42 -1.87
N HIS A 121 -5.21 5.51 -1.01
CA HIS A 121 -5.75 4.23 -1.43
C HIS A 121 -7.25 4.18 -1.14
N ARG A 122 -8.05 3.86 -2.16
CA ARG A 122 -9.50 3.67 -1.98
C ARG A 122 -10.10 2.75 -3.03
N TRP A 123 -11.30 2.25 -2.76
CA TRP A 123 -12.09 1.52 -3.75
C TRP A 123 -12.64 2.47 -4.84
N ASP A 124 -12.86 1.95 -6.04
CA ASP A 124 -13.57 2.66 -7.09
C ASP A 124 -15.08 2.56 -6.92
N GLY A 125 -15.67 3.55 -6.23
CA GLY A 125 -17.11 3.85 -6.22
C GLY A 125 -18.02 2.64 -6.38
N ARG A 126 -17.84 1.61 -5.52
CA ARG A 126 -18.36 0.23 -5.66
C ARG A 126 -19.86 0.13 -5.37
N VAL A 127 -20.66 1.04 -5.92
CA VAL A 127 -22.12 1.11 -5.73
C VAL A 127 -22.82 0.10 -6.62
N GLY A 128 -22.46 0.05 -7.91
CA GLY A 128 -23.03 -0.90 -8.90
C GLY A 128 -22.37 -2.29 -8.87
N SER A 129 -21.15 -2.37 -8.34
CA SER A 129 -20.39 -3.61 -8.20
C SER A 129 -19.91 -3.74 -6.75
N PRO A 130 -20.71 -4.29 -5.83
CA PRO A 130 -20.32 -4.39 -4.42
C PRO A 130 -18.99 -5.13 -4.23
N VAL A 131 -18.23 -4.76 -3.21
CA VAL A 131 -17.03 -5.49 -2.77
C VAL A 131 -17.48 -6.83 -2.20
N ARG A 132 -16.88 -7.92 -2.68
CA ARG A 132 -17.20 -9.28 -2.24
C ARG A 132 -16.40 -9.65 -0.99
N VAL A 133 -17.09 -9.77 0.13
CA VAL A 133 -16.51 -10.04 1.45
C VAL A 133 -16.81 -11.47 1.88
N LEU A 134 -15.77 -12.26 2.11
CA LEU A 134 -15.89 -13.60 2.66
C LEU A 134 -15.85 -13.57 4.19
N LEU A 135 -16.98 -13.89 4.80
CA LEU A 135 -17.11 -14.12 6.24
C LEU A 135 -17.20 -15.63 6.49
N THR A 136 -16.13 -16.22 7.05
CA THR A 136 -16.10 -17.66 7.31
C THR A 136 -16.28 -17.93 8.80
N PRO A 137 -17.19 -18.84 9.21
CA PRO A 137 -17.21 -19.35 10.57
C PRO A 137 -15.86 -19.95 10.96
N SER A 138 -15.50 -19.88 12.24
CA SER A 138 -14.22 -20.38 12.73
C SER A 138 -14.39 -21.35 13.90
N THR A 139 -13.40 -22.21 14.10
CA THR A 139 -13.22 -23.03 15.31
C THR A 139 -12.23 -22.40 16.30
N THR A 140 -11.77 -21.16 16.06
CA THR A 140 -10.92 -20.40 16.98
C THR A 140 -11.58 -20.31 18.36
N ALA A 141 -10.79 -20.41 19.44
CA ALA A 141 -11.30 -20.27 20.80
C ALA A 141 -12.09 -18.96 20.99
N ASN A 142 -13.18 -19.00 21.76
CA ASN A 142 -14.14 -17.89 21.97
C ASN A 142 -14.82 -17.35 20.69
N PHE A 143 -14.64 -17.96 19.52
CA PHE A 143 -15.45 -17.59 18.37
C PHE A 143 -16.94 -17.89 18.63
N GLN A 144 -17.80 -16.95 18.29
CA GLN A 144 -19.25 -17.07 18.39
C GLN A 144 -19.87 -16.72 17.03
N PRO A 145 -20.92 -17.42 16.56
CA PRO A 145 -21.61 -17.06 15.31
C PRO A 145 -22.05 -15.59 15.27
N ALA A 146 -22.47 -15.04 16.43
CA ALA A 146 -22.83 -13.64 16.59
C ALA A 146 -21.72 -12.66 16.17
N PHE A 147 -20.45 -13.05 16.21
CA PHE A 147 -19.35 -12.19 15.76
C PHE A 147 -19.44 -11.88 14.26
N LEU A 148 -19.96 -12.80 13.45
CA LEU A 148 -20.19 -12.55 12.02
C LEU A 148 -21.29 -11.48 11.83
N ASP A 149 -22.32 -11.51 12.67
CA ASP A 149 -23.38 -10.49 12.65
C ASP A 149 -22.85 -9.11 13.06
N GLN A 150 -21.91 -9.07 14.01
CA GLN A 150 -21.27 -7.81 14.43
C GLN A 150 -20.37 -7.22 13.34
N VAL A 151 -19.67 -8.07 12.57
CA VAL A 151 -18.94 -7.63 11.38
C VAL A 151 -19.90 -7.07 10.32
N ARG A 152 -21.03 -7.75 10.04
CA ARG A 152 -22.06 -7.24 9.12
C ARG A 152 -22.64 -5.90 9.59
N ALA A 153 -22.93 -5.76 10.89
CA ALA A 153 -23.42 -4.53 11.49
C ALA A 153 -22.40 -3.38 11.36
N ALA A 154 -21.10 -3.66 11.53
CA ALA A 154 -20.05 -2.66 11.34
C ALA A 154 -19.95 -2.18 9.87
N PHE A 155 -20.07 -3.08 8.89
CA PHE A 155 -20.18 -2.68 7.48
C PHE A 155 -21.43 -1.83 7.22
N GLN A 156 -22.58 -2.25 7.74
CA GLN A 156 -23.82 -1.49 7.61
C GLN A 156 -23.69 -0.08 8.18
N ARG A 157 -23.02 0.07 9.33
CA ARG A 157 -22.80 1.37 9.97
C ARG A 157 -22.02 2.35 9.10
N TRP A 158 -20.99 1.86 8.38
CA TRP A 158 -20.25 2.66 7.39
C TRP A 158 -21.10 3.00 6.15
N VAL A 159 -21.95 2.08 5.69
CA VAL A 159 -22.88 2.36 4.59
C VAL A 159 -23.90 3.44 4.99
N GLU A 160 -24.45 3.36 6.20
CA GLU A 160 -25.37 4.37 6.76
C GLU A 160 -24.71 5.74 6.95
N ALA A 161 -23.40 5.77 7.21
CA ALA A 161 -22.61 7.00 7.24
C ALA A 161 -22.40 7.66 5.86
N GLY A 162 -22.86 7.01 4.78
CA GLY A 162 -22.84 7.57 3.43
C GLY A 162 -21.61 7.21 2.61
N VAL A 163 -20.82 6.20 3.01
CA VAL A 163 -19.68 5.73 2.21
C VAL A 163 -20.18 5.21 0.85
N PRO A 164 -19.57 5.62 -0.28
CA PRO A 164 -20.01 5.22 -1.64
C PRO A 164 -19.46 3.83 -2.04
N VAL A 165 -19.37 2.91 -1.08
CA VAL A 165 -18.96 1.51 -1.27
C VAL A 165 -20.10 0.63 -0.78
N ARG A 166 -20.44 -0.40 -1.55
CA ARG A 166 -21.39 -1.44 -1.14
C ARG A 166 -20.65 -2.74 -0.95
N PHE A 167 -21.21 -3.62 -0.13
CA PHE A 167 -20.60 -4.90 0.24
C PHE A 167 -21.62 -6.01 0.02
N THR A 168 -21.13 -7.17 -0.40
CA THR A 168 -21.90 -8.41 -0.42
C THR A 168 -21.15 -9.50 0.32
N PHE A 169 -21.89 -10.38 0.99
CA PHE A 169 -21.34 -11.42 1.86
C PHE A 169 -21.59 -12.84 1.33
N ASP A 170 -22.40 -12.97 0.27
CA ASP A 170 -22.78 -14.25 -0.34
C ASP A 170 -21.81 -14.59 -1.48
N THR A 171 -20.52 -14.64 -1.16
CA THR A 171 -19.45 -14.89 -2.12
C THR A 171 -18.80 -16.25 -1.89
N ASP A 172 -18.45 -16.94 -2.96
CA ASP A 172 -17.57 -18.10 -2.87
C ASP A 172 -16.14 -17.65 -2.51
N SER A 173 -15.35 -18.58 -1.98
CA SER A 173 -13.98 -18.28 -1.57
C SER A 173 -13.07 -17.92 -2.74
N SER A 174 -13.34 -18.37 -3.96
CA SER A 174 -12.52 -18.08 -5.15
C SER A 174 -12.67 -16.64 -5.65
N SER A 175 -13.84 -16.03 -5.47
CA SER A 175 -14.15 -14.70 -5.99
C SER A 175 -14.05 -13.58 -4.95
N ALA A 176 -13.85 -13.91 -3.67
CA ALA A 176 -13.76 -12.94 -2.59
C ALA A 176 -12.57 -11.98 -2.75
N GLU A 177 -12.86 -10.67 -2.72
CA GLU A 177 -11.87 -9.59 -2.73
C GLU A 177 -11.38 -9.30 -1.32
N VAL A 178 -12.27 -9.42 -0.32
CA VAL A 178 -11.96 -9.22 1.09
C VAL A 178 -12.22 -10.49 1.87
N ARG A 179 -11.29 -10.85 2.78
CA ARG A 179 -11.43 -12.03 3.63
C ARG A 179 -11.31 -11.66 5.10
N PHE A 180 -12.26 -12.12 5.91
CA PHE A 180 -12.18 -12.05 7.36
C PHE A 180 -11.61 -13.34 7.93
N GLN A 181 -10.68 -13.19 8.86
CA GLN A 181 -10.00 -14.27 9.55
C GLN A 181 -10.03 -14.03 11.06
N TRP A 182 -9.91 -15.12 11.81
CA TRP A 182 -9.99 -15.11 13.26
C TRP A 182 -8.72 -15.70 13.87
N ARG A 183 -8.20 -15.05 14.90
CA ARG A 183 -7.12 -15.58 15.72
C ARG A 183 -7.47 -15.43 17.20
N ILE A 184 -6.78 -16.17 18.06
CA ILE A 184 -7.02 -16.09 19.51
C ILE A 184 -6.61 -14.70 20.01
N GLN A 185 -5.36 -14.33 19.75
CA GLN A 185 -4.76 -13.07 20.20
C GLN A 185 -3.64 -12.65 19.23
N PHE A 186 -3.30 -11.36 19.23
CA PHE A 186 -2.13 -10.84 18.55
C PHE A 186 -0.92 -10.76 19.48
N GLU A 187 0.26 -10.62 18.88
CA GLU A 187 1.46 -10.18 19.58
C GLU A 187 1.47 -8.64 19.63
N GLY A 188 1.55 -8.10 20.84
CA GLY A 188 1.50 -6.66 21.12
C GLY A 188 0.09 -6.12 21.36
N GLU A 189 -0.01 -4.81 21.58
CA GLU A 189 -1.26 -4.10 21.89
C GLU A 189 -2.12 -3.87 20.64
N ARG A 190 -2.66 -4.95 20.05
CA ARG A 190 -3.64 -4.86 18.95
C ARG A 190 -4.70 -5.96 19.05
N SER A 191 -5.91 -5.64 18.59
CA SER A 191 -7.05 -6.56 18.60
C SER A 191 -7.58 -6.88 17.20
N GLY A 192 -7.08 -6.16 16.19
CA GLY A 192 -7.35 -6.38 14.78
C GLY A 192 -6.14 -6.04 13.93
N GLN A 193 -6.20 -6.43 12.65
CA GLN A 193 -5.24 -6.04 11.64
C GLN A 193 -5.89 -6.11 10.26
N THR A 194 -5.72 -5.05 9.49
CA THR A 194 -6.14 -4.97 8.09
C THR A 194 -4.93 -4.86 7.18
N ASN A 195 -4.82 -5.79 6.23
CA ASN A 195 -3.81 -5.76 5.17
C ASN A 195 -4.53 -5.51 3.85
N LEU A 196 -4.23 -4.38 3.20
CA LEU A 196 -4.82 -3.97 1.93
C LEU A 196 -3.97 -4.43 0.74
N PHE A 197 -4.61 -4.59 -0.41
CA PHE A 197 -3.97 -4.77 -1.70
C PHE A 197 -4.46 -3.68 -2.66
N TRP A 198 -3.55 -3.08 -3.42
CA TRP A 198 -3.84 -2.03 -4.38
C TRP A 198 -2.99 -2.17 -5.64
N ASP A 199 -3.42 -1.52 -6.72
CA ASP A 199 -2.66 -1.43 -7.98
C ASP A 199 -1.71 -0.22 -7.99
N GLU A 200 -1.01 -0.01 -9.11
CA GLU A 200 -0.01 1.07 -9.25
C GLU A 200 -0.62 2.48 -9.19
N ASP A 201 -1.93 2.61 -9.40
CA ASP A 201 -2.67 3.87 -9.37
C ASP A 201 -3.35 4.12 -8.01
N GLY A 202 -3.20 3.18 -7.07
CA GLY A 202 -3.73 3.29 -5.70
C GLY A 202 -5.18 2.84 -5.56
N HIS A 203 -5.74 2.14 -6.54
CA HIS A 203 -7.08 1.57 -6.41
C HIS A 203 -7.01 0.29 -5.56
N LEU A 204 -7.87 0.21 -4.55
CA LEU A 204 -7.99 -0.99 -3.73
C LEU A 204 -8.55 -2.14 -4.57
N THR A 205 -7.85 -3.26 -4.56
CA THR A 205 -8.19 -4.50 -5.28
C THR A 205 -8.63 -5.62 -4.34
N GLY A 206 -8.27 -5.54 -3.06
CA GLY A 206 -8.58 -6.56 -2.08
C GLY A 206 -8.06 -6.24 -0.68
N GLY A 207 -8.33 -7.15 0.25
CA GLY A 207 -7.75 -7.06 1.58
C GLY A 207 -8.00 -8.29 2.45
N THR A 208 -7.23 -8.40 3.52
CA THR A 208 -7.44 -9.40 4.58
C THR A 208 -7.59 -8.68 5.90
N VAL A 209 -8.71 -8.93 6.59
CA VAL A 209 -8.98 -8.43 7.93
C VAL A 209 -8.88 -9.59 8.91
N THR A 210 -8.04 -9.45 9.93
CA THR A 210 -7.89 -10.45 10.98
C THR A 210 -8.37 -9.86 12.30
N LEU A 211 -9.29 -10.55 12.97
CA LEU A 211 -9.83 -10.13 14.27
C LEU A 211 -9.39 -11.12 15.36
N ALA A 212 -9.04 -10.60 16.53
CA ALA A 212 -8.79 -11.43 17.71
C ALA A 212 -10.11 -11.77 18.43
N THR A 213 -10.12 -12.90 19.13
CA THR A 213 -11.24 -13.30 20.00
C THR A 213 -10.94 -13.10 21.49
N PHE A 214 -9.71 -12.75 21.84
CA PHE A 214 -9.26 -12.37 23.18
C PHE A 214 -8.39 -11.10 23.13
N ASP A 215 -8.40 -10.34 24.23
CA ASP A 215 -7.47 -9.24 24.42
C ASP A 215 -6.04 -9.72 24.75
N LEU A 216 -5.09 -8.78 24.87
CA LEU A 216 -3.70 -9.09 25.21
C LEU A 216 -3.52 -9.73 26.59
N LYS A 217 -4.50 -9.59 27.49
CA LYS A 217 -4.51 -10.18 28.83
C LYS A 217 -5.21 -11.54 28.88
N GLY A 218 -5.68 -12.05 27.73
CA GLY A 218 -6.42 -13.30 27.63
C GLY A 218 -7.87 -13.20 28.11
N GLN A 219 -8.45 -12.01 28.19
CA GLN A 219 -9.89 -11.84 28.43
C GLN A 219 -10.66 -12.05 27.12
N PRO A 220 -11.72 -12.88 27.12
CA PRO A 220 -12.52 -13.13 25.92
C PRO A 220 -13.29 -11.86 25.53
N PHE A 221 -13.28 -11.53 24.24
CA PHE A 221 -14.13 -10.48 23.70
C PHE A 221 -15.60 -10.92 23.66
N GLY A 222 -16.50 -9.98 23.97
CA GLY A 222 -17.92 -10.12 23.68
C GLY A 222 -18.28 -9.67 22.25
N PRO A 223 -19.51 -9.92 21.77
CA PRO A 223 -19.97 -9.47 20.46
C PRO A 223 -19.79 -7.96 20.27
N ASP A 224 -20.08 -7.22 21.32
CA ASP A 224 -20.00 -5.78 21.38
C ASP A 224 -18.55 -5.26 21.19
N ASP A 225 -17.55 -5.94 21.74
CA ASP A 225 -16.14 -5.60 21.53
C ASP A 225 -15.70 -5.91 20.10
N VAL A 226 -16.13 -7.06 19.56
CA VAL A 226 -15.89 -7.42 18.15
C VAL A 226 -16.49 -6.40 17.20
N ARG A 227 -17.67 -5.84 17.51
CA ARG A 227 -18.27 -4.76 16.71
C ARG A 227 -17.36 -3.54 16.63
N VAL A 228 -16.78 -3.11 17.75
CA VAL A 228 -15.88 -1.95 17.82
C VAL A 228 -14.60 -2.21 17.03
N ILE A 229 -13.98 -3.38 17.23
CA ILE A 229 -12.77 -3.76 16.50
C ILE A 229 -13.07 -3.83 15.00
N ALA A 230 -14.17 -4.49 14.60
CA ALA A 230 -14.57 -4.58 13.21
C ALA A 230 -14.85 -3.19 12.60
N LEU A 231 -15.46 -2.27 13.34
CA LEU A 231 -15.73 -0.91 12.87
C LEU A 231 -14.44 -0.15 12.53
N HIS A 232 -13.42 -0.29 13.38
CA HIS A 232 -12.07 0.27 13.18
C HIS A 232 -11.37 -0.39 11.98
N GLU A 233 -11.32 -1.73 11.93
CA GLU A 233 -10.66 -2.45 10.83
C GLU A 233 -11.34 -2.22 9.48
N ILE A 234 -12.66 -2.03 9.45
CA ILE A 234 -13.38 -1.68 8.22
C ILE A 234 -13.05 -0.24 7.80
N GLY A 235 -12.76 0.67 8.72
CA GLY A 235 -12.23 1.99 8.38
C GLY A 235 -10.91 1.89 7.62
N HIS A 236 -9.98 1.06 8.10
CA HIS A 236 -8.77 0.73 7.34
C HIS A 236 -9.09 0.07 5.99
N LEU A 237 -10.03 -0.87 5.95
CA LEU A 237 -10.46 -1.53 4.71
C LEU A 237 -11.00 -0.54 3.67
N LEU A 238 -11.54 0.60 4.11
CA LEU A 238 -12.04 1.68 3.27
C LEU A 238 -10.95 2.65 2.81
N GLY A 239 -9.73 2.55 3.35
CA GLY A 239 -8.58 3.39 3.02
C GLY A 239 -8.24 4.45 4.08
N LEU A 240 -8.87 4.42 5.26
CA LEU A 240 -8.52 5.32 6.36
C LEU A 240 -7.26 4.82 7.08
N ASP A 241 -6.48 5.77 7.62
CA ASP A 241 -5.43 5.49 8.58
C ASP A 241 -5.84 6.02 9.97
N HIS A 242 -4.97 5.85 10.96
CA HIS A 242 -5.28 6.25 12.32
C HIS A 242 -5.53 7.75 12.45
N SER A 243 -6.53 8.08 13.27
CA SER A 243 -6.71 9.42 13.84
C SER A 243 -5.88 9.56 15.12
N ARG A 244 -5.42 10.78 15.41
CA ARG A 244 -4.80 11.13 16.70
C ARG A 244 -5.81 11.47 17.80
N ASP A 245 -7.08 11.66 17.46
CA ASP A 245 -8.13 12.02 18.40
C ASP A 245 -8.74 10.76 19.06
N PRO A 246 -8.66 10.58 20.39
CA PRO A 246 -9.30 9.46 21.08
C PRO A 246 -10.83 9.42 20.99
N GLY A 247 -11.48 10.49 20.50
CA GLY A 247 -12.91 10.53 20.20
C GLY A 247 -13.32 9.87 18.89
N ASP A 248 -12.36 9.49 18.05
CA ASP A 248 -12.59 8.84 16.76
C ASP A 248 -12.51 7.32 16.87
N ILE A 249 -13.32 6.60 16.07
CA ILE A 249 -13.19 5.14 16.00
C ILE A 249 -11.83 4.76 15.46
N MET A 250 -11.26 5.58 14.56
CA MET A 250 -9.96 5.35 13.93
C MET A 250 -8.77 5.71 14.83
N TYR A 251 -8.99 6.07 16.10
CA TYR A 251 -7.89 6.15 17.05
C TYR A 251 -7.26 4.76 17.25
N ALA A 252 -5.92 4.67 17.23
CA ALA A 252 -5.20 3.39 17.27
C ALA A 252 -5.55 2.46 18.45
N GLN A 253 -6.08 3.02 19.54
CA GLN A 253 -6.63 2.26 20.67
C GLN A 253 -8.07 2.73 20.95
N PRO A 254 -9.07 2.26 20.17
CA PRO A 254 -10.40 2.85 20.16
C PRO A 254 -10.99 3.00 21.56
N LYS A 255 -11.38 4.23 21.92
CA LYS A 255 -12.02 4.55 23.21
C LYS A 255 -13.53 4.79 23.08
N VAL A 256 -13.99 4.95 21.85
CA VAL A 256 -15.40 5.11 21.49
C VAL A 256 -15.93 3.83 20.85
N ARG A 257 -17.25 3.73 20.73
CA ARG A 257 -17.94 2.52 20.23
C ARG A 257 -18.74 2.76 18.94
N ASP A 258 -18.63 3.95 18.37
CA ASP A 258 -19.30 4.31 17.12
C ASP A 258 -18.49 5.37 16.36
N LEU A 259 -18.84 5.60 15.09
CA LEU A 259 -18.21 6.59 14.21
C LEU A 259 -18.41 8.01 14.74
N SER A 260 -17.33 8.79 14.78
CA SER A 260 -17.39 10.22 15.05
C SER A 260 -17.78 11.01 13.80
N PRO A 261 -18.17 12.29 13.95
CA PRO A 261 -18.30 13.19 12.80
C PRO A 261 -17.01 13.32 11.98
N HIS A 262 -15.83 13.24 12.61
CA HIS A 262 -14.54 13.31 11.91
C HIS A 262 -14.29 12.05 11.08
N ASP A 263 -14.65 10.86 11.58
CA ASP A 263 -14.55 9.61 10.82
C ASP A 263 -15.38 9.68 9.54
N ILE A 264 -16.63 10.15 9.67
CA ILE A 264 -17.58 10.28 8.57
C ILE A 264 -17.09 11.33 7.55
N ALA A 265 -16.66 12.51 8.02
CA ALA A 265 -16.17 13.56 7.14
C ALA A 265 -14.87 13.14 6.42
N THR A 266 -13.98 12.39 7.09
CA THR A 266 -12.72 11.93 6.52
C THR A 266 -12.96 10.90 5.43
N VAL A 267 -13.82 9.90 5.67
CA VAL A 267 -14.12 8.91 4.63
C VAL A 267 -14.86 9.55 3.44
N GLN A 268 -15.78 10.48 3.67
CA GLN A 268 -16.46 11.17 2.57
C GLN A 268 -15.46 11.94 1.70
N LEU A 269 -14.56 12.72 2.33
CA LEU A 269 -13.51 13.42 1.60
C LEU A 269 -12.59 12.45 0.87
N LEU A 270 -12.18 11.34 1.49
CA LEU A 270 -11.33 10.32 0.85
C LEU A 270 -11.92 9.86 -0.50
N TYR A 271 -13.22 9.58 -0.54
CA TYR A 271 -13.89 9.11 -1.75
C TYR A 271 -14.19 10.22 -2.78
N ASP A 272 -14.08 11.49 -2.41
CA ASP A 272 -14.14 12.64 -3.32
C ASP A 272 -12.78 12.95 -3.98
N LEU A 273 -11.71 12.30 -3.54
CA LEU A 273 -10.36 12.49 -4.07
C LEU A 273 -10.00 11.39 -5.08
N ALA A 274 -9.09 11.71 -6.00
CA ALA A 274 -8.48 10.69 -6.85
C ALA A 274 -7.46 9.86 -6.03
N PRO A 275 -7.39 8.53 -6.23
CA PRO A 275 -6.37 7.70 -5.60
C PRO A 275 -4.98 7.96 -6.19
N GLY A 276 -3.97 7.39 -5.56
CA GLY A 276 -2.58 7.39 -5.99
C GLY A 276 -1.72 8.47 -5.33
N SER A 277 -0.51 8.66 -5.86
CA SER A 277 0.49 9.53 -5.24
C SER A 277 0.15 11.01 -5.33
N LEU A 278 0.28 11.70 -4.20
CA LEU A 278 0.14 13.15 -4.09
C LEU A 278 1.47 13.90 -4.20
N ARG A 279 2.59 13.27 -4.59
CA ARG A 279 3.86 13.99 -4.75
C ARG A 279 3.83 14.95 -5.93
N GLY A 280 4.25 16.19 -5.70
CA GLY A 280 4.74 17.05 -6.78
C GLY A 280 6.03 16.44 -7.31
N GLY A 281 6.25 16.44 -8.62
CA GLY A 281 7.45 15.87 -9.24
C GLY A 281 8.74 16.34 -8.54
N ARG A 282 9.76 15.48 -8.57
CA ARG A 282 11.08 15.75 -7.97
C ARG A 282 11.72 17.01 -8.55
#